data_AF-A0A5S4SMJ2-F1
#
_entry.id   AF-A0A5S4SMJ2-F1
#
_cell.length_a   1.000
_cell.length_b   1.000
_cell.length_c   1.000
_cell.angle_alpha   90.00
_cell.angle_beta   90.00
_cell.angle_gamma   90.00
#
_symmetry.space_group_name_H-M   'P 1'
#
loop_
_entity.id
_entity.type
_entity.pdbx_description
1 polymer ?
#
loop_
_entity_poly.entity_id
_entity_poly.type
_entity_poly.pdbx_seq_one_letter_code
_entity_poly.pdbx_strand_id
1 'polypeptide(L)'
;MANKFYPKGAQKLLSGAINFSADTIKAVLVPAAYVYSDTHEFLSDLGAVVGAAVELQNKVVTGGVFDADDISFGAVAAGSTVKAIALFKDTGSAATSPLLAYYDVVTGFPFSTNGSEVSTPWSDGPAKILSLV
;
A
#
# COMPACT_ATOMS: atom_id res chain seq x y z
N MET A 1 -8.79 9.01 8.47
CA MET A 1 -9.88 8.32 7.76
C MET A 1 -9.81 6.86 8.22
N ALA A 2 -10.58 5.94 7.66
CA ALA A 2 -10.40 4.51 7.91
C ALA A 2 -9.72 3.89 6.67
N ASN A 3 -9.09 2.73 6.84
CA ASN A 3 -8.52 1.95 5.75
C ASN A 3 -9.56 1.71 4.64
N LYS A 4 -9.16 1.89 3.37
CA LYS A 4 -10.07 1.79 2.22
C LYS A 4 -9.41 1.13 1.02
N PHE A 5 -10.25 0.61 0.12
CA PHE A 5 -9.86 0.29 -1.24
C PHE A 5 -10.04 1.50 -2.16
N TYR A 6 -9.16 1.63 -3.16
CA TYR A 6 -9.44 2.44 -4.33
C TYR A 6 -10.53 1.76 -5.17
N PRO A 7 -11.65 2.44 -5.52
CA PRO A 7 -12.77 1.81 -6.21
C PRO A 7 -12.39 1.14 -7.53
N LYS A 8 -11.50 1.76 -8.32
CA LYS A 8 -11.00 1.18 -9.57
C LYS A 8 -10.13 -0.05 -9.33
N GLY A 9 -9.33 -0.04 -8.27
CA GLY A 9 -8.57 -1.21 -7.83
C GLY A 9 -9.48 -2.37 -7.43
N ALA A 10 -10.48 -2.10 -6.58
CA ALA A 10 -11.47 -3.09 -6.17
C ALA A 10 -12.25 -3.66 -7.36
N GLN A 11 -12.64 -2.83 -8.33
CA GLN A 11 -13.26 -3.29 -9.57
C GLN A 11 -12.36 -4.29 -10.31
N LYS A 12 -11.07 -3.97 -10.49
CA LYS A 12 -10.10 -4.85 -11.17
C LYS A 12 -9.86 -6.15 -10.40
N LEU A 13 -9.85 -6.07 -9.06
CA LEU A 13 -9.77 -7.24 -8.20
C LEU A 13 -10.98 -8.17 -8.42
N LEU A 14 -12.19 -7.62 -8.30
CA LEU A 14 -13.43 -8.40 -8.43
C LEU A 14 -13.67 -8.93 -9.85
N SER A 15 -13.12 -8.27 -10.88
CA SER A 15 -13.17 -8.75 -12.26
C SER A 15 -12.06 -9.75 -12.60
N GLY A 16 -11.22 -10.15 -11.63
CA GLY A 16 -10.15 -11.13 -11.82
C GLY A 16 -8.89 -10.61 -12.53
N ALA A 17 -8.72 -9.29 -12.65
CA ALA A 17 -7.52 -8.68 -13.27
C ALA A 17 -6.34 -8.53 -12.29
N ILE A 18 -6.60 -8.71 -10.98
CA ILE A 18 -5.59 -8.70 -9.92
C ILE A 18 -5.63 -10.05 -9.19
N ASN A 19 -4.47 -10.68 -9.08
CA ASN A 19 -4.26 -11.87 -8.28
C ASN A 19 -3.21 -11.56 -7.20
N PHE A 20 -3.63 -11.40 -5.95
CA PHE A 20 -2.72 -11.03 -4.85
C PHE A 20 -1.57 -12.02 -4.63
N SER A 21 -1.75 -13.31 -4.91
CA SER A 21 -0.70 -14.32 -4.71
C SER A 21 0.30 -14.35 -5.86
N ALA A 22 -0.15 -14.12 -7.10
CA ALA A 22 0.66 -14.28 -8.30
C ALA A 22 1.23 -12.96 -8.85
N ASP A 23 0.51 -11.85 -8.69
CA ASP A 23 0.95 -10.54 -9.17
C ASP A 23 2.00 -9.92 -8.23
N THR A 24 2.83 -9.05 -8.81
CA THR A 24 3.75 -8.21 -8.06
C THR A 24 2.97 -7.11 -7.33
N ILE A 25 2.71 -7.32 -6.04
CA ILE A 25 2.07 -6.32 -5.17
C ILE A 25 3.14 -5.57 -4.39
N LYS A 26 3.08 -4.24 -4.44
CA LYS A 26 4.02 -3.35 -3.75
C LYS A 26 3.30 -2.41 -2.80
N ALA A 27 3.99 -2.02 -1.74
CA ALA A 27 3.59 -0.99 -0.79
C ALA A 27 4.44 0.28 -1.03
N VAL A 28 3.85 1.45 -0.87
CA VAL A 28 4.56 2.74 -0.95
C VAL A 28 4.08 3.69 0.15
N LEU A 29 4.99 4.49 0.70
CA LEU A 29 4.67 5.52 1.68
C LEU A 29 4.08 6.75 0.98
N VAL A 30 2.99 7.26 1.55
CA VAL A 30 2.21 8.36 0.98
C VAL A 30 2.40 9.62 1.83
N PRO A 31 2.77 10.76 1.20
CA PRO A 31 3.03 12.00 1.94
C PRO A 31 1.73 12.64 2.45
N ALA A 32 1.85 13.49 3.48
CA ALA A 32 0.74 14.23 4.05
C ALA A 32 0.01 15.12 3.03
N ALA A 33 0.72 15.59 1.99
CA ALA A 33 0.20 16.42 0.91
C ALA A 33 -0.75 15.70 -0.05
N TYR A 34 -0.67 14.38 -0.17
CA TYR A 34 -1.56 13.61 -1.05
C TYR A 34 -2.97 13.59 -0.47
N VAL A 35 -4.00 13.95 -1.23
CA VAL A 35 -5.40 13.81 -0.78
C VAL A 35 -6.03 12.62 -1.50
N TYR A 36 -6.57 11.68 -0.72
CA TYR A 36 -7.26 10.51 -1.27
C TYR A 36 -8.44 10.93 -2.14
N SER A 37 -8.63 10.25 -3.27
CA SER A 37 -9.79 10.37 -4.14
C SER A 37 -10.25 9.01 -4.65
N ASP A 38 -11.56 8.79 -4.66
CA ASP A 38 -12.20 7.60 -5.21
C ASP A 38 -12.03 7.46 -6.73
N THR A 39 -11.60 8.51 -7.41
CA THR A 39 -11.33 8.50 -8.86
C THR A 39 -9.90 8.11 -9.22
N HIS A 40 -8.99 8.02 -8.23
CA HIS A 40 -7.60 7.63 -8.51
C HIS A 40 -7.54 6.15 -8.88
N GLU A 41 -6.82 5.85 -9.95
CA GLU A 41 -6.73 4.51 -10.52
C GLU A 41 -5.30 3.98 -10.51
N PHE A 42 -4.31 4.82 -10.80
CA PHE A 42 -2.92 4.39 -10.99
C PHE A 42 -1.97 5.06 -10.00
N LEU A 43 -0.80 4.45 -9.80
CA LEU A 43 0.25 4.98 -8.91
C LEU A 43 0.62 6.42 -9.26
N SER A 44 0.58 6.80 -10.54
CA SER A 44 0.80 8.19 -10.99
C SER A 44 -0.16 9.20 -10.37
N ASP A 45 -1.38 8.78 -9.98
CA ASP A 45 -2.37 9.65 -9.35
C ASP A 45 -2.01 10.00 -7.90
N LEU A 46 -1.03 9.31 -7.29
CA LEU A 46 -0.46 9.74 -6.00
C LEU A 46 0.44 10.97 -6.15
N GLY A 47 0.94 11.23 -7.37
CA GLY A 47 1.99 12.23 -7.61
C GLY A 47 3.30 11.81 -6.96
N ALA A 48 3.86 12.69 -6.12
CA ALA A 48 5.08 12.39 -5.38
C ALA A 48 4.81 11.39 -4.23
N VAL A 49 5.64 10.36 -4.15
CA VAL A 49 5.65 9.39 -3.04
C VAL A 49 6.89 9.57 -2.17
N VAL A 50 6.91 8.93 -1.00
CA VAL A 50 8.03 9.03 -0.05
C VAL A 50 8.85 7.74 -0.10
N GLY A 51 10.15 7.85 -0.36
CA GLY A 51 11.04 6.69 -0.47
C GLY A 51 10.74 5.80 -1.69
N ALA A 52 11.27 4.58 -1.66
CA ALA A 52 11.02 3.58 -2.71
C ALA A 52 9.85 2.67 -2.33
N ALA A 53 9.10 2.21 -3.34
CA ALA A 53 8.09 1.18 -3.15
C ALA A 53 8.75 -0.18 -2.89
N VAL A 54 8.17 -0.98 -1.99
CA VAL A 54 8.68 -2.28 -1.56
C VAL A 54 7.73 -3.38 -1.98
N GLU A 55 8.26 -4.47 -2.54
CA GLU A 55 7.47 -5.64 -2.92
C GLU A 55 7.14 -6.52 -1.72
N LEU A 56 5.87 -6.91 -1.60
CA LEU A 56 5.40 -7.85 -0.58
C LEU A 56 5.89 -9.27 -0.91
N GLN A 57 6.63 -9.86 0.04
CA GLN A 57 7.21 -11.19 -0.06
C GLN A 57 6.35 -12.23 0.67
N ASN A 58 6.53 -13.51 0.33
CA ASN A 58 5.84 -14.64 0.96
C ASN A 58 4.32 -14.45 1.10
N LYS A 59 3.70 -13.91 0.04
CA LYS A 59 2.27 -13.60 -0.03
C LYS A 59 1.42 -14.86 0.13
N VAL A 60 0.48 -14.84 1.06
CA VAL A 60 -0.48 -15.91 1.31
C VAL A 60 -1.90 -15.37 1.20
N VAL A 61 -2.75 -16.08 0.44
CA VAL A 61 -4.21 -15.87 0.44
C VAL A 61 -4.85 -17.16 0.93
N THR A 62 -5.52 -17.13 2.07
CA THR A 62 -6.18 -18.31 2.65
C THR A 62 -7.42 -17.89 3.43
N GLY A 63 -8.54 -18.60 3.23
CA GLY A 63 -9.76 -18.36 3.99
C GLY A 63 -10.36 -16.95 3.83
N GLY A 64 -10.11 -16.27 2.71
CA GLY A 64 -10.58 -14.89 2.49
C GLY A 64 -9.70 -13.80 3.11
N VAL A 65 -8.54 -14.19 3.67
CA VAL A 65 -7.54 -13.30 4.26
C VAL A 65 -6.29 -13.28 3.39
N PHE A 66 -5.72 -12.09 3.20
CA PHE A 66 -4.45 -11.86 2.52
C PHE A 66 -3.40 -11.40 3.52
N ASP A 67 -2.24 -12.03 3.45
CA ASP A 67 -1.09 -11.82 4.34
C ASP A 67 0.23 -11.83 3.54
N ALA A 68 1.28 -11.27 4.14
CA ALA A 68 2.64 -11.25 3.60
C ALA A 68 3.64 -11.01 4.74
N ASP A 69 4.93 -11.15 4.46
CA ASP A 69 5.96 -10.75 5.42
C ASP A 69 5.88 -9.25 5.77
N ASP A 70 6.31 -8.91 6.98
CA ASP A 70 6.49 -7.53 7.43
C ASP A 70 7.37 -6.73 6.47
N ILE A 71 7.02 -5.46 6.27
CA ILE A 71 7.73 -4.62 5.31
C ILE A 71 8.74 -3.69 5.97
N SER A 72 9.90 -3.56 5.34
CA SER A 72 10.86 -2.48 5.59
C SER A 72 11.03 -1.63 4.34
N PHE A 73 10.80 -0.33 4.46
CA PHE A 73 11.06 0.69 3.44
C PHE A 73 12.52 1.15 3.42
N GLY A 74 13.36 0.59 4.30
CA GLY A 74 14.74 1.02 4.47
C GLY A 74 14.84 2.44 4.99
N ALA A 75 16.02 3.04 4.82
CA ALA A 75 16.29 4.42 5.23
C ALA A 75 15.50 5.43 4.36
N VAL A 76 14.66 6.24 5.00
CA VAL A 76 13.83 7.24 4.30
C VAL A 76 14.35 8.64 4.57
N ALA A 77 14.75 9.33 3.51
CA ALA A 77 15.31 10.69 3.57
C ALA A 77 14.42 11.66 4.37
N ALA A 78 15.07 12.57 5.10
CA ALA A 78 14.37 13.55 5.93
C ALA A 78 13.59 14.59 5.10
N GLY A 79 12.59 15.21 5.72
CA GLY A 79 11.85 16.35 5.14
C GLY A 79 10.49 16.01 4.55
N SER A 80 10.00 14.77 4.70
CA SER A 80 8.63 14.39 4.38
C SER A 80 7.84 14.11 5.65
N THR A 81 6.52 14.29 5.59
CA THR A 81 5.61 13.72 6.59
C THR A 81 4.82 12.62 5.92
N VAL A 82 4.93 11.41 6.41
CA VAL A 82 4.22 10.23 5.91
C VAL A 82 2.92 10.10 6.69
N LYS A 83 1.81 9.84 5.98
CA LYS A 83 0.49 9.69 6.62
C LYS A 83 -0.24 8.40 6.30
N ALA A 84 0.21 7.67 5.28
CA ALA A 84 -0.45 6.43 4.87
C ALA A 84 0.49 5.53 4.10
N ILE A 85 0.04 4.29 3.91
CA ILE A 85 0.61 3.31 2.99
C ILE A 85 -0.40 3.06 1.88
N ALA A 86 0.04 3.06 0.63
CA ALA A 86 -0.77 2.60 -0.50
C ALA A 86 -0.23 1.27 -1.02
N LEU A 87 -1.12 0.30 -1.26
CA LEU A 87 -0.80 -0.91 -2.02
C LEU A 87 -1.18 -0.72 -3.49
N PHE A 88 -0.36 -1.26 -4.37
CA PHE A 88 -0.60 -1.27 -5.81
C PHE A 88 -0.08 -2.55 -6.46
N LYS A 89 -0.61 -2.91 -7.62
CA LYS A 89 0.01 -3.91 -8.50
C LYS A 89 1.04 -3.19 -9.36
N ASP A 90 2.29 -3.63 -9.31
CA ASP A 90 3.34 -3.10 -10.15
C ASP A 90 3.28 -3.71 -11.56
N THR A 91 3.29 -2.84 -12.55
CA THR A 91 3.35 -3.20 -13.99
C THR A 91 4.66 -2.74 -14.63
N GLY A 92 5.58 -2.16 -13.86
CA GLY A 92 6.80 -1.51 -14.33
C GLY A 92 6.61 -0.04 -14.73
N SER A 93 5.39 0.50 -14.67
CA SER A 93 5.10 1.92 -14.92
C SER A 93 4.03 2.45 -13.98
N ALA A 94 4.29 3.60 -13.36
CA ALA A 94 3.34 4.25 -12.45
C ALA A 94 2.01 4.61 -13.12
N ALA A 95 2.01 4.86 -14.43
CA ALA A 95 0.82 5.21 -15.20
C ALA A 95 -0.09 4.00 -15.51
N THR A 96 0.39 2.78 -15.30
CA THR A 96 -0.38 1.56 -15.54
C THR A 96 -0.45 0.64 -14.32
N SER A 97 0.14 1.04 -13.19
CA SER A 97 0.17 0.29 -11.94
C SER A 97 -1.07 0.62 -11.11
N PRO A 98 -2.10 -0.25 -11.06
CA PRO A 98 -3.35 0.11 -10.41
C PRO A 98 -3.20 0.15 -8.88
N LEU A 99 -3.73 1.22 -8.28
CA LEU A 99 -3.86 1.37 -6.84
C LEU A 99 -4.92 0.40 -6.31
N LEU A 100 -4.65 -0.23 -5.17
CA LEU A 100 -5.47 -1.27 -4.58
C LEU A 100 -6.06 -0.81 -3.26
N ALA A 101 -5.22 -0.54 -2.27
CA ALA A 101 -5.64 -0.18 -0.92
C ALA A 101 -4.88 1.05 -0.40
N TYR A 102 -5.52 1.79 0.50
CA TYR A 102 -5.00 2.96 1.19
C TYR A 102 -5.19 2.76 2.70
N TYR A 103 -4.09 2.65 3.42
CA TYR A 103 -4.04 2.45 4.87
C TYR A 103 -3.58 3.73 5.56
N ASP A 104 -4.50 4.42 6.22
CA ASP A 104 -4.21 5.66 6.96
C ASP A 104 -4.46 5.54 8.47
N VAL A 105 -4.84 4.34 8.93
CA VAL A 105 -4.89 3.97 10.34
C VAL A 105 -3.77 2.98 10.62
N VAL A 106 -2.54 3.46 10.48
CA VAL A 106 -1.31 2.71 10.73
C VAL A 106 -0.71 3.21 12.03
N THR A 107 -0.36 2.30 12.94
CA THR A 107 0.27 2.67 14.22
C THR A 107 1.55 3.47 13.97
N GLY A 108 1.66 4.64 14.62
CA GLY A 108 2.81 5.54 14.47
C GLY A 108 2.67 6.56 13.33
N PHE A 109 1.57 6.54 12.56
CA PHE A 109 1.32 7.53 11.51
C PHE A 109 0.35 8.63 12.03
N PRO A 110 0.51 9.89 11.61
CA PRO A 110 1.59 10.39 10.75
C PRO A 110 2.92 10.57 11.50
N PHE A 111 4.04 10.49 10.77
CA PHE A 111 5.37 10.79 11.31
C PHE A 111 6.22 11.57 10.30
N SER A 112 7.21 12.30 10.81
CA SER A 112 8.19 13.01 9.99
C SER A 112 9.41 12.13 9.73
N THR A 113 9.83 12.03 8.48
CA THR A 113 11.01 11.27 8.08
C THR A 113 12.28 11.99 8.54
N ASN A 114 13.29 11.23 8.94
CA ASN A 114 14.52 11.76 9.54
C ASN A 114 15.81 11.09 9.02
N GLY A 115 15.74 10.31 7.93
CA GLY A 115 16.88 9.56 7.38
C GLY A 115 17.05 8.16 7.98
N SER A 116 16.28 7.79 9.01
CA SER A 116 16.33 6.47 9.62
C SER A 116 15.51 5.44 8.85
N GLU A 117 15.69 4.17 9.21
CA GLU A 117 14.86 3.08 8.71
C GLU A 117 13.39 3.27 9.08
N VAL A 118 12.51 3.01 8.11
CA VAL A 118 11.08 2.94 8.31
C VAL A 118 10.63 1.50 8.03
N SER A 119 10.16 0.82 9.05
CA SER A 119 9.49 -0.47 8.92
C SER A 119 8.05 -0.38 9.40
N THR A 120 7.20 -1.27 8.90
CA THR A 120 5.80 -1.31 9.30
C THR A 120 5.37 -2.77 9.35
N PRO A 121 5.29 -3.38 10.54
CA PRO A 121 4.81 -4.73 10.65
C PRO A 121 3.33 -4.79 10.27
N TRP A 122 2.91 -5.87 9.61
CA TRP A 122 1.50 -6.11 9.35
C TRP A 122 0.80 -6.57 10.63
N SER A 123 -0.53 -6.48 10.65
CA SER A 123 -1.29 -6.91 11.83
C SER A 123 -1.20 -8.41 12.01
N ASP A 124 -0.88 -8.88 13.21
CA ASP A 124 -0.99 -10.30 13.56
C ASP A 124 -2.44 -10.76 13.76
N GLY A 125 -3.39 -9.82 13.85
CA GLY A 125 -4.81 -10.10 14.01
C GLY A 125 -5.43 -10.84 12.82
N PRO A 126 -6.69 -11.29 12.94
CA PRO A 126 -7.33 -12.13 11.92
C PRO A 126 -7.47 -11.42 10.56
N ALA A 127 -7.50 -10.08 10.55
CA ALA A 127 -7.60 -9.30 9.32
C ALA A 127 -6.30 -9.24 8.51
N LYS A 128 -5.15 -9.57 9.12
CA LYS A 128 -3.82 -9.47 8.51
C LYS A 128 -3.62 -8.14 7.76
N ILE A 129 -3.34 -8.19 6.46
CA ILE A 129 -3.28 -7.02 5.58
C ILE A 129 -4.69 -6.67 5.09
N LEU A 130 -5.44 -7.69 4.67
CA LEU A 130 -6.78 -7.57 4.13
C LEU A 130 -7.61 -8.80 4.50
N SER A 131 -8.85 -8.60 4.93
CA SER A 131 -9.86 -9.65 5.05
C SER A 131 -11.15 -9.29 4.31
N LEU A 132 -11.74 -10.30 3.67
CA LEU A 132 -13.09 -10.25 3.10
C LEU A 132 -14.13 -10.96 3.97
N VAL A 133 -13.71 -11.50 5.12
CA VAL A 133 -14.52 -12.25 6.09
C VAL A 133 -14.33 -11.76 7.52
#